data_AF-A0A2G9Z1N5-F1
#
_entry.id   AF-A0A2G9Z1N5-F1
#
_cell.length_a   1.000
_cell.length_b   1.000
_cell.length_c   1.000
_cell.angle_alpha   90.00
_cell.angle_beta   90.00
_cell.angle_gamma   90.00
#
_symmetry.space_group_name_H-M   'P 1'
#
loop_
_entity.id
_entity.type
_entity.pdbx_description
1 polymer ?
#
loop_
_entity_poly.entity_id
_entity_poly.type
_entity_poly.pdbx_seq_one_letter_code
_entity_poly.pdbx_strand_id
1 'polypeptide(L)' 'AVIAAGEREVIIETIAVKNDSKILVSPAGNKPVMWIISEKKEDTFFTIKIAEPLENNIHFDWWIIEEK' A
#
# COMPACT_ATOMS: atom_id res chain seq x y z
N ALA A 1 -3.10 -1.12 -7.68
CA ALA A 1 -2.56 -2.37 -7.10
C ALA A 1 -3.68 -3.13 -6.39
N VAL A 2 -3.42 -4.34 -5.89
CA VAL A 2 -4.44 -5.21 -5.27
C VAL A 2 -3.92 -5.92 -4.03
N ILE A 3 -4.72 -5.98 -2.95
CA ILE A 3 -4.56 -6.98 -1.88
C ILE A 3 -5.61 -8.05 -2.14
N ALA A 4 -5.19 -9.30 -2.29
CA ALA A 4 -6.09 -10.41 -2.58
C ALA A 4 -6.98 -10.75 -1.35
N ALA A 5 -8.15 -11.31 -1.60
CA ALA A 5 -9.03 -11.80 -0.55
C ALA A 5 -8.29 -12.79 0.36
N GLY A 6 -8.49 -12.68 1.67
CA GLY A 6 -7.81 -13.49 2.68
C GLY A 6 -6.38 -13.02 3.02
N GLU A 7 -5.73 -12.24 2.16
CA GLU A 7 -4.40 -11.69 2.42
C GLU A 7 -4.48 -10.45 3.30
N ARG A 8 -3.37 -10.14 3.96
CA ARG A 8 -3.24 -8.97 4.85
C ARG A 8 -2.20 -7.97 4.39
N GLU A 9 -1.44 -8.28 3.36
CA GLU A 9 -0.39 -7.42 2.88
C GLU A 9 -0.16 -7.57 1.39
N VAL A 10 0.46 -6.55 0.83
CA VAL A 10 1.00 -6.57 -0.53
C VAL A 10 2.30 -5.81 -0.57
N ILE A 11 3.26 -6.35 -1.31
CA ILE A 11 4.52 -5.70 -1.62
C ILE A 11 4.35 -4.98 -2.95
N ILE A 12 4.62 -3.67 -2.96
CA ILE A 12 4.65 -2.85 -4.17
C ILE A 12 6.10 -2.65 -4.58
N GLU A 13 6.49 -3.34 -5.65
CA GLU A 13 7.81 -3.20 -6.25
C GLU A 13 7.87 -1.91 -7.07
N THR A 14 8.79 -1.02 -6.71
CA THR A 14 9.03 0.24 -7.43
C THR A 14 10.39 0.82 -7.07
N ILE A 15 11.09 1.34 -8.08
CA ILE A 15 12.37 2.04 -7.90
C ILE A 15 12.19 3.50 -7.47
N ALA A 16 10.96 4.01 -7.42
CA ALA A 16 10.69 5.40 -7.09
C ALA A 16 10.63 5.66 -5.58
N VAL A 17 10.58 4.61 -4.75
CA VAL A 17 10.45 4.76 -3.31
C VAL A 17 11.80 5.09 -2.67
N LYS A 18 11.80 6.12 -1.85
CA LYS A 18 12.91 6.55 -1.00
C LYS A 18 12.57 6.37 0.47
N ASN A 19 13.58 6.38 1.33
CA ASN A 19 13.39 6.20 2.77
C ASN A 19 12.49 7.30 3.38
N ASP A 20 12.56 8.51 2.85
CA ASP A 20 11.79 9.70 3.24
C ASP A 20 10.50 9.91 2.43
N SER A 21 10.24 9.09 1.40
CA SER A 21 9.04 9.20 0.57
C SER A 21 7.77 9.20 1.40
N LYS A 22 6.85 10.12 1.11
CA LYS A 22 5.50 10.06 1.65
C LYS A 22 4.63 9.25 0.69
N ILE A 23 3.94 8.25 1.21
CA ILE A 23 3.12 7.35 0.39
C ILE A 23 1.66 7.59 0.76
N LEU A 24 0.87 7.98 -0.23
CA LEU A 24 -0.58 8.04 -0.12
C LEU A 24 -1.18 6.80 -0.78
N VAL A 25 -2.20 6.25 -0.14
CA VAL A 25 -2.97 5.12 -0.64
C VAL A 25 -4.43 5.53 -0.65
N SER A 26 -5.17 5.17 -1.71
CA SER A 26 -6.59 5.46 -1.85
C SER A 26 -7.34 4.19 -2.24
N PRO A 27 -8.29 3.70 -1.42
CA PRO A 27 -8.94 2.42 -1.67
C PRO A 27 -10.06 2.63 -2.67
N ALA A 28 -10.13 1.77 -3.68
CA ALA A 28 -11.29 1.66 -4.53
C ALA A 28 -12.23 0.62 -3.90
N GLY A 29 -13.16 1.08 -3.06
CA GLY A 29 -14.11 0.21 -2.37
C GLY A 29 -15.20 0.97 -1.62
N ASN A 30 -16.19 0.22 -1.15
CA ASN A 30 -17.35 0.73 -0.41
C ASN A 30 -17.22 0.57 1.12
N LYS A 31 -16.16 -0.08 1.59
CA LYS A 31 -15.87 -0.26 3.02
C LYS A 31 -14.58 0.46 3.39
N PRO A 32 -14.56 1.23 4.50
CA PRO A 32 -13.32 1.76 5.04
C PRO A 32 -12.35 0.63 5.38
N VAL A 33 -11.07 0.83 5.07
CA VAL A 33 -10.01 -0.13 5.38
C VAL A 33 -8.94 0.60 6.17
N MET A 34 -8.60 0.04 7.33
CA MET A 34 -7.44 0.49 8.11
C MET A 34 -6.20 -0.15 7.55
N TRP A 35 -5.28 0.68 7.04
CA TRP A 35 -4.00 0.22 6.52
C TRP A 35 -2.83 1.03 7.04
N ILE A 36 -1.64 0.46 6.87
CA ILE A 36 -0.37 1.08 7.21
C ILE A 36 0.66 0.79 6.12
N ILE A 37 1.58 1.73 5.92
CA ILE A 37 2.83 1.47 5.20
C ILE A 37 3.80 0.90 6.23
N SER A 38 4.10 -0.40 6.16
CA SER A 38 4.85 -1.07 7.23
C SER A 38 6.36 -1.10 7.00
N GLU A 39 6.79 -1.11 5.74
CA GLU A 39 8.20 -1.21 5.36
C GLU A 39 8.43 -0.46 4.06
N LYS A 40 9.62 0.13 3.93
CA LYS A 40 10.14 0.71 2.69
C LYS A 40 11.59 0.26 2.54
N LYS A 41 11.94 -0.13 1.33
CA LYS A 41 13.32 -0.36 0.91
C LYS A 41 13.58 0.51 -0.29
N GLU A 42 14.47 1.48 -0.11
CA GLU A 42 14.84 2.44 -1.13
C GLU A 42 15.16 1.77 -2.48
N ASP A 43 14.65 2.37 -3.55
CA ASP A 43 14.79 1.94 -4.93
C ASP A 43 14.36 0.49 -5.20
N THR A 44 13.55 -0.09 -4.30
CA THR A 44 13.13 -1.50 -4.41
C THR A 44 11.63 -1.67 -4.20
N PHE A 45 11.11 -1.40 -3.01
CA PHE A 45 9.71 -1.69 -2.69
C PHE A 45 9.20 -0.94 -1.45
N PHE A 46 7.88 -0.95 -1.27
CA PHE A 46 7.25 -0.72 0.01
C PHE A 46 6.10 -1.69 0.25
N THR A 47 5.76 -1.92 1.51
CA THR A 47 4.72 -2.87 1.91
C THR A 47 3.53 -2.15 2.50
N ILE A 48 2.33 -2.48 2.01
CA ILE A 48 1.06 -2.04 2.59
C ILE A 48 0.48 -3.23 3.36
N LYS A 49 0.07 -3.00 4.61
CA LYS A 49 -0.66 -3.99 5.41
C LYS A 49 -2.04 -3.47 5.80
N ILE A 50 -2.99 -4.40 5.92
CA ILE A 50 -4.33 -4.17 6.47
C ILE A 50 -4.48 -4.94 7.78
N ALA A 51 -5.27 -4.38 8.70
CA ALA A 51 -5.44 -4.97 10.04
C ALA A 51 -6.14 -6.34 10.00
N GLU A 52 -7.17 -6.45 9.16
CA GLU A 52 -7.98 -7.65 9.02
C GLU A 52 -8.01 -8.11 7.56
N PRO A 53 -7.98 -9.42 7.30
CA PRO A 53 -8.11 -9.94 5.96
C PRO A 53 -9.53 -9.69 5.46
N LEU A 54 -9.67 -9.29 4.21
CA LEU A 54 -11.00 -9.03 3.63
C LEU A 54 -11.52 -10.24 2.84
N GLU A 55 -12.85 -10.35 2.80
CA GLU A 55 -13.56 -11.38 2.03
C GLU A 55 -13.40 -11.23 0.52
N ASN A 56 -13.07 -10.02 0.06
CA ASN A 56 -12.93 -9.68 -1.35
C ASN A 56 -11.59 -8.99 -1.60
N ASN A 57 -11.12 -9.06 -2.84
CA ASN A 57 -9.96 -8.30 -3.29
C ASN A 57 -10.20 -6.80 -3.07
N ILE A 58 -9.17 -6.10 -2.62
CA ILE A 58 -9.17 -4.64 -2.51
C ILE A 58 -8.32 -4.10 -3.64
N HIS A 59 -8.95 -3.35 -4.54
CA HIS A 59 -8.22 -2.52 -5.49
C HIS A 59 -7.92 -1.19 -4.82
N PHE A 60 -6.74 -0.65 -5.08
CA PHE A 60 -6.35 0.66 -4.56
C PHE A 60 -5.31 1.30 -5.46
N ASP A 61 -5.29 2.63 -5.42
CA ASP A 61 -4.27 3.45 -6.06
C ASP A 61 -3.29 3.95 -5.02
N TRP A 62 -2.08 4.26 -5.47
CA TRP A 62 -1.02 4.75 -4.62
C TRP A 62 -0.17 5.78 -5.34
N TRP A 63 0.38 6.71 -4.58
CA TRP A 63 1.30 7.75 -5.07
C TRP A 63 2.41 7.96 -4.07
N ILE A 64 3.60 8.21 -4.61
CA ILE A 64 4.73 8.72 -3.84
C ILE A 64 4.75 10.22 -4.02
N ILE A 65 4.83 10.94 -2.91
CA ILE A 65 4.91 12.39 -2.86
C ILE A 65 6.24 12.74 -2.21
N GLU A 66 6.97 13.64 -2.86
CA GLU A 66 8.19 14.24 -2.36
C GLU A 66 7.83 15.57 -1.68
N GLU A 67 8.46 15.86 -0.53
CA GLU A 67 8.43 17.21 0.00
C GLU A 67 9.34 18.11 -0.84
N LYS A 68 8.88 19.33 -1.12
CA LYS A 68 9.68 20.35 -1.79
C LYS A 68 10.73 20.95 -0.86
#